data_AF-A0A944ZBM1-F1
#
_entry.id   AF-A0A944ZBM1-F1
#
_cell.length_a   1.000
_cell.length_b   1.000
_cell.length_c   1.000
_cell.angle_alpha   90.00
_cell.angle_beta   90.00
_cell.angle_gamma   90.00
#
_symmetry.space_group_name_H-M   'P 1'
#
loop_
_entity.id
_entity.type
_entity.pdbx_description
1 polymer ?
#
loop_
_entity_poly.entity_id
_entity_poly.type
_entity_poly.pdbx_seq_one_letter_code
_entity_poly.pdbx_strand_id
1 'polypeptide(L)'
;MDRFGVVPDLINAVTDYQGTVLIGEPLLRKLSSEQLQCVVAHELAHPKWVLSSGARWAKLVAALLVKWIARSFGRISPIAMVLAWQTIVPIFTDALRQIQTALNWCEECGTDLIASQYVRCDVLISTLTKLDEMQDASGESSLTHPPLWLRSWVLTNLTPPAVVDTSSQTHGPS
;
A
#
# COMPACT_ATOMS: atom_id res chain seq x y z
N MET A 1 -15.64 -12.19 -10.96
CA MET A 1 -15.69 -11.05 -11.89
C MET A 1 -15.28 -9.84 -11.10
N ASP A 2 -14.19 -9.19 -11.52
CA ASP A 2 -13.71 -7.97 -10.89
C ASP A 2 -14.70 -6.84 -11.20
N ARG A 3 -15.01 -6.02 -10.19
CA ARG A 3 -15.99 -4.94 -10.30
C ARG A 3 -15.24 -3.60 -10.33
N PHE A 4 -15.67 -2.70 -11.20
CA PHE A 4 -15.07 -1.38 -11.36
C PHE A 4 -16.11 -0.30 -11.12
N GLY A 5 -15.74 0.73 -10.38
CA GLY A 5 -16.54 1.94 -10.20
C GLY A 5 -15.69 3.19 -10.47
N VAL A 6 -16.34 4.27 -10.91
CA VAL A 6 -15.70 5.58 -11.05
C VAL A 6 -16.28 6.52 -10.02
N VAL A 7 -15.43 7.20 -9.26
CA VAL A 7 -15.83 8.10 -8.18
C VAL A 7 -15.42 9.53 -8.53
N PRO A 8 -16.38 10.48 -8.57
CA PRO A 8 -16.07 11.90 -8.73
C PRO A 8 -15.18 12.39 -7.58
N ASP A 9 -14.27 13.32 -7.88
CA ASP A 9 -13.41 14.05 -6.92
C ASP A 9 -12.41 13.21 -6.10
N LEU A 10 -12.40 11.88 -6.23
CA LEU A 10 -11.37 11.04 -5.63
C LEU A 10 -10.04 11.21 -6.39
N ILE A 11 -8.99 11.69 -5.74
CA ILE A 11 -7.63 11.82 -6.34
C ILE A 11 -6.81 10.55 -6.06
N ASN A 12 -7.46 9.39 -6.09
CA ASN A 12 -6.83 8.09 -5.84
C ASN A 12 -7.62 6.95 -6.49
N ALA A 13 -7.12 5.72 -6.39
CA ALA A 13 -7.90 4.51 -6.55
C ALA A 13 -7.90 3.74 -5.21
N VAL A 14 -8.95 2.97 -4.98
CA VAL A 14 -9.07 2.13 -3.78
C VAL A 14 -9.83 0.85 -4.11
N THR A 15 -9.46 -0.24 -3.45
CA THR A 15 -10.22 -1.48 -3.49
C THR A 15 -11.13 -1.59 -2.27
N ASP A 16 -12.44 -1.72 -2.49
CA ASP A 16 -13.39 -1.87 -1.39
C ASP A 16 -13.40 -3.30 -0.80
N TYR A 17 -14.16 -3.48 0.30
CA TYR A 17 -14.28 -4.76 0.99
C TYR A 17 -14.99 -5.86 0.17
N GLN A 18 -15.67 -5.50 -0.91
CA GLN A 18 -16.29 -6.44 -1.85
C GLN A 18 -15.35 -6.81 -3.02
N GLY A 19 -14.13 -6.23 -3.06
CA GLY A 19 -13.18 -6.42 -4.15
C GLY A 19 -13.50 -5.56 -5.38
N THR A 20 -14.27 -4.49 -5.21
CA THR A 20 -14.52 -3.50 -6.27
C THR A 20 -13.38 -2.50 -6.30
N VAL A 21 -12.76 -2.32 -7.46
CA VAL A 21 -11.78 -1.25 -7.69
C VAL A 21 -12.51 0.04 -8.03
N LEU A 22 -12.44 1.02 -7.14
CA LEU A 22 -12.98 2.35 -7.32
C LEU A 22 -11.86 3.27 -7.82
N ILE A 23 -12.05 3.85 -9.00
CA ILE A 23 -11.07 4.73 -9.64
C ILE A 23 -11.59 6.16 -9.60
N GLY A 24 -10.76 7.08 -9.13
CA GLY A 24 -11.05 8.50 -9.20
C GLY A 24 -11.15 9.04 -10.63
N GLU A 25 -12.18 9.82 -10.93
CA GLU A 25 -12.32 10.47 -12.23
C GLU A 25 -11.09 11.34 -12.62
N PRO A 26 -10.45 12.11 -11.71
CA PRO A 26 -9.21 12.80 -12.00
C PRO A 26 -8.09 11.90 -12.54
N LEU A 27 -8.01 10.65 -12.10
CA LEU A 27 -7.03 9.69 -12.60
C LEU A 27 -7.30 9.33 -14.07
N LEU A 28 -8.57 9.09 -14.42
CA LEU A 28 -8.99 8.77 -15.78
C LEU A 28 -8.67 9.90 -16.78
N ARG A 29 -8.74 11.16 -16.33
CA ARG A 29 -8.46 12.32 -17.18
C ARG A 29 -6.97 12.61 -17.33
N LYS A 30 -6.14 12.28 -16.33
CA LYS A 30 -4.74 12.70 -16.25
C LYS A 30 -3.74 11.59 -16.60
N LEU A 31 -4.10 10.32 -16.42
CA LEU A 31 -3.22 9.18 -16.67
C LEU A 31 -3.39 8.62 -18.09
N SER A 32 -2.32 8.08 -18.67
CA SER A 32 -2.42 7.29 -19.90
C SER A 32 -3.08 5.93 -19.62
N SER A 33 -3.52 5.22 -20.66
CA SER A 33 -4.10 3.88 -20.51
C SER A 33 -3.14 2.91 -19.82
N GLU A 34 -1.85 2.95 -20.14
CA GLU A 34 -0.84 2.11 -19.49
C GLU A 34 -0.64 2.47 -18.01
N GLN A 35 -0.63 3.78 -17.69
CA GLN A 35 -0.55 4.26 -16.31
C GLN A 35 -1.79 3.84 -15.50
N LEU A 36 -2.98 3.90 -16.12
CA LEU A 36 -4.21 3.45 -15.49
C LEU A 36 -4.22 1.94 -15.25
N GLN A 37 -3.67 1.14 -16.17
CA GLN A 37 -3.47 -0.29 -15.96
C GLN A 37 -2.55 -0.57 -14.78
N CYS A 38 -1.48 0.22 -14.59
CA CYS A 38 -0.62 0.13 -13.42
C CYS A 38 -1.39 0.38 -12.11
N VAL A 39 -2.23 1.42 -12.07
CA VAL A 39 -3.09 1.70 -10.90
C VAL A 39 -4.03 0.53 -10.62
N VAL A 40 -4.71 0.02 -11.64
CA VAL A 40 -5.64 -1.12 -11.48
C VAL A 40 -4.92 -2.39 -11.03
N ALA A 41 -3.75 -2.68 -11.61
CA ALA A 41 -2.95 -3.85 -11.22
C ALA A 41 -2.49 -3.77 -9.77
N HIS A 42 -2.11 -2.57 -9.30
CA HIS A 42 -1.77 -2.33 -7.90
C HIS A 42 -2.98 -2.57 -6.98
N GLU A 43 -4.12 -1.98 -7.30
CA GLU A 43 -5.35 -2.15 -6.52
C GLU A 43 -5.79 -3.63 -6.40
N LEU A 44 -5.77 -4.36 -7.52
CA LEU A 44 -6.08 -5.80 -7.53
C LEU A 44 -5.05 -6.66 -6.79
N ALA A 45 -3.84 -6.15 -6.56
CA ALA A 45 -2.79 -6.85 -5.85
C ALA A 45 -2.92 -6.72 -4.31
N HIS A 46 -3.58 -5.68 -3.80
CA HIS A 46 -3.74 -5.47 -2.35
C HIS A 46 -4.32 -6.70 -1.62
N PRO A 47 -5.45 -7.29 -2.06
CA PRO A 47 -6.01 -8.48 -1.40
C PRO A 47 -5.03 -9.67 -1.41
N LYS A 48 -4.27 -9.84 -2.50
CA LYS A 48 -3.31 -10.95 -2.64
C LYS A 48 -2.17 -10.81 -1.64
N TRP A 49 -1.60 -9.61 -1.51
CA TRP A 49 -0.52 -9.36 -0.55
C TRP A 49 -1.00 -9.46 0.90
N VAL A 50 -2.16 -8.90 1.24
CA VAL A 50 -2.70 -8.98 2.60
C VAL A 50 -2.91 -10.42 3.06
N LEU A 51 -3.33 -11.30 2.14
CA LEU A 51 -3.49 -12.73 2.41
C LEU A 51 -2.15 -13.46 2.51
N SER A 52 -1.15 -13.13 1.68
CA SER A 52 0.14 -13.83 1.64
C SER A 52 1.13 -13.38 2.72
N SER A 53 1.09 -12.11 3.13
CA SER A 53 2.08 -11.49 4.03
C SER A 53 1.75 -11.63 5.52
N GLY A 54 0.52 -12.03 5.86
CA GLY A 54 0.05 -12.02 7.25
C GLY A 54 -0.05 -10.61 7.86
N ALA A 55 0.02 -9.54 7.05
CA ALA A 55 -0.08 -8.15 7.52
C ALA A 55 -1.35 -7.89 8.34
N ARG A 56 -2.46 -8.56 7.98
CA ARG A 56 -3.71 -8.54 8.76
C ARG A 56 -3.51 -9.03 10.20
N TRP A 57 -2.71 -10.07 10.41
CA TRP A 57 -2.40 -10.61 11.73
C TRP A 57 -1.48 -9.68 12.51
N ALA A 58 -0.48 -9.07 11.85
CA ALA A 58 0.38 -8.07 12.48
C ALA A 58 -0.41 -6.86 13.01
N LYS A 59 -1.33 -6.32 12.20
CA LYS A 59 -2.24 -5.22 12.61
C LYS A 59 -3.14 -5.64 13.78
N LEU A 60 -3.65 -6.88 13.77
CA LEU A 60 -4.46 -7.42 14.87
C LEU A 60 -3.65 -7.58 16.16
N VAL A 61 -2.45 -8.15 16.09
CA VAL A 61 -1.56 -8.32 17.25
C VAL A 61 -1.19 -6.97 17.86
N ALA A 62 -0.87 -5.97 17.03
CA ALA A 62 -0.62 -4.61 17.49
C ALA A 62 -1.82 -4.05 18.26
N ALA A 63 -3.04 -4.16 17.70
CA ALA A 63 -4.27 -3.70 18.37
C ALA A 63 -4.55 -4.42 19.69
N LEU A 64 -4.27 -5.73 19.77
CA LEU A 64 -4.40 -6.50 21.01
C LEU A 64 -3.37 -6.08 22.07
N LEU A 65 -2.14 -5.77 21.65
CA LEU A 65 -1.10 -5.28 22.54
C LEU A 65 -1.52 -3.94 23.18
N VAL A 66 -2.09 -3.01 22.40
CA VAL A 66 -2.64 -1.73 22.94
C VAL A 66 -3.68 -1.98 24.03
N LYS A 67 -4.64 -2.88 23.76
CA LYS A 67 -5.68 -3.22 24.74
C LYS A 67 -5.11 -3.83 26.01
N TRP A 68 -4.10 -4.69 25.88
CA TRP A 68 -3.43 -5.30 27.03
C TRP A 68 -2.72 -4.25 27.90
N ILE A 69 -1.97 -3.35 27.28
CA ILE A 69 -1.26 -2.27 27.98
C ILE A 69 -2.24 -1.36 28.70
N ALA A 70 -3.30 -0.91 28.03
CA ALA A 70 -4.34 -0.08 28.64
C ALA A 70 -4.97 -0.76 29.88
N ARG A 71 -5.21 -2.07 29.83
CA ARG A 71 -5.78 -2.85 30.94
C ARG A 71 -4.82 -2.98 32.13
N SER A 72 -3.51 -3.04 31.88
CA SER A 72 -2.49 -3.12 32.93
C SER A 72 -2.41 -1.85 33.78
N PHE A 73 -2.73 -0.67 33.22
CA PHE A 73 -2.73 0.60 33.95
C PHE A 73 -4.03 0.88 34.73
N GLY A 74 -5.14 0.24 34.38
CA GLY A 74 -6.44 0.41 35.07
C GLY A 74 -6.51 -0.13 36.50
N ARG A 75 -5.43 -0.73 37.03
CA ARG A 75 -5.31 -1.25 38.40
C ARG A 75 -4.62 -0.29 39.38
N ILE A 76 -4.18 0.87 38.90
CA ILE A 76 -3.48 1.89 39.68
C ILE A 76 -4.50 2.95 40.15
N SER A 77 -4.23 3.61 41.29
CA SER A 77 -5.00 4.77 41.77
C SER A 77 -5.35 5.74 40.62
N PRO A 78 -6.59 6.30 40.54
CA PRO A 78 -7.03 7.13 39.42
C PRO A 78 -6.10 8.30 39.08
N ILE A 79 -5.45 8.89 40.09
CA ILE A 79 -4.51 10.02 39.90
C ILE A 79 -3.19 9.53 39.28
N ALA A 80 -2.66 8.43 39.78
CA ALA A 80 -1.46 7.81 39.22
C ALA A 80 -1.74 7.20 37.83
N MET A 81 -2.97 6.78 37.55
CA MET A 81 -3.42 6.39 36.22
C MET A 81 -3.42 7.58 35.27
N VAL A 82 -3.94 8.76 35.65
CA VAL A 82 -3.92 9.96 34.79
C VAL A 82 -2.48 10.42 34.49
N LEU A 83 -1.60 10.45 35.49
CA LEU A 83 -0.20 10.84 35.30
C LEU A 83 0.56 9.84 34.45
N ALA A 84 0.43 8.54 34.73
CA ALA A 84 1.03 7.49 33.91
C ALA A 84 0.48 7.53 32.47
N TRP A 85 -0.82 7.75 32.31
CA TRP A 85 -1.47 7.86 31.01
C TRP A 85 -0.92 9.04 30.20
N GLN A 86 -0.77 10.22 30.81
CA GLN A 86 -0.22 11.40 30.12
C GLN A 86 1.24 11.24 29.67
N THR A 87 2.04 10.44 30.39
CA THR A 87 3.45 10.22 30.01
C THR A 87 3.63 9.02 29.07
N ILE A 88 2.91 7.93 29.34
CA ILE A 88 3.10 6.64 28.66
C ILE A 88 2.32 6.62 27.34
N VAL A 89 1.11 7.17 27.31
CA VAL A 89 0.28 7.14 26.09
C VAL A 89 0.93 7.83 24.92
N PRO A 90 1.50 9.05 25.01
CA PRO A 90 2.15 9.68 23.87
C PRO A 90 3.28 8.81 23.28
N ILE A 91 4.13 8.25 24.14
CA ILE A 91 5.23 7.38 23.75
C ILE A 91 4.69 6.12 23.06
N PHE A 92 3.67 5.49 23.64
CA PHE A 92 3.04 4.30 23.05
C PHE A 92 2.32 4.62 21.75
N THR A 93 1.56 5.71 21.68
CA THR A 93 0.84 6.11 20.48
C THR A 93 1.80 6.48 19.36
N ASP A 94 2.94 7.09 19.67
CA ASP A 94 3.94 7.40 18.66
C ASP A 94 4.64 6.14 18.15
N ALA A 95 5.04 5.23 19.06
CA ALA A 95 5.60 3.93 18.68
C ALA A 95 4.62 3.11 17.84
N LEU A 96 3.34 3.08 18.22
CA LEU A 96 2.29 2.40 17.45
C LEU A 96 2.07 3.03 16.09
N ARG A 97 2.09 4.37 16.01
CA ARG A 97 2.00 5.09 14.74
C ARG A 97 3.16 4.72 13.83
N GLN A 98 4.39 4.71 14.34
CA GLN A 98 5.58 4.32 13.58
C GLN A 98 5.49 2.87 13.08
N ILE A 99 5.07 1.93 13.94
CA ILE A 99 4.85 0.53 13.56
C ILE A 99 3.77 0.43 12.47
N GLN A 100 2.66 1.14 12.63
CA GLN A 100 1.57 1.13 11.65
C GLN A 100 2.02 1.72 10.30
N THR A 101 2.78 2.81 10.32
CA THR A 101 3.38 3.40 9.12
C THR A 101 4.31 2.41 8.44
N ALA A 102 5.22 1.77 9.18
CA ALA A 102 6.13 0.76 8.62
C ALA A 102 5.36 -0.44 8.02
N LEU A 103 4.33 -0.94 8.70
CA LEU A 103 3.49 -2.03 8.17
C LEU A 103 2.75 -1.62 6.90
N ASN A 104 2.21 -0.40 6.85
CA ASN A 104 1.56 0.12 5.64
C ASN A 104 2.56 0.28 4.49
N TRP A 105 3.77 0.77 4.76
CA TRP A 105 4.82 0.88 3.76
C TRP A 105 5.23 -0.48 3.20
N CYS A 106 5.38 -1.50 4.06
CA CYS A 106 5.62 -2.87 3.62
C CYS A 106 4.46 -3.42 2.77
N GLU A 107 3.23 -3.09 3.10
CA GLU A 107 2.04 -3.49 2.33
C GLU A 107 2.03 -2.87 0.94
N GLU A 108 2.27 -1.57 0.83
CA GLU A 108 2.33 -0.84 -0.45
C GLU A 108 3.47 -1.36 -1.34
N CYS A 109 4.68 -1.51 -0.79
CA CYS A 109 5.82 -2.04 -1.54
C CYS A 109 5.64 -3.52 -1.94
N GLY A 110 5.01 -4.33 -1.09
CA GLY A 110 4.70 -5.72 -1.43
C GLY A 110 3.63 -5.81 -2.53
N THR A 111 2.65 -4.89 -2.50
CA THR A 111 1.61 -4.78 -3.53
C THR A 111 2.22 -4.34 -4.86
N ASP A 112 3.16 -3.40 -4.86
CA ASP A 112 3.93 -3.00 -6.05
C ASP A 112 4.67 -4.18 -6.70
N LEU A 113 5.28 -5.05 -5.90
CA LEU A 113 5.99 -6.23 -6.40
C LEU A 113 5.06 -7.29 -7.00
N ILE A 114 3.83 -7.42 -6.49
CA ILE A 114 2.84 -8.28 -7.13
C ILE A 114 2.35 -7.63 -8.42
N ALA A 115 2.07 -6.32 -8.40
CA ALA A 115 1.60 -5.59 -9.57
C ALA A 115 2.61 -5.65 -10.72
N SER A 116 3.91 -5.56 -10.43
CA SER A 116 4.98 -5.63 -11.43
C SER A 116 5.11 -6.98 -12.14
N GLN A 117 4.40 -8.02 -11.68
CA GLN A 117 4.28 -9.29 -12.41
C GLN A 117 3.30 -9.19 -13.58
N TYR A 118 2.43 -8.18 -13.59
CA TYR A 118 1.38 -7.98 -14.59
C TYR A 118 1.60 -6.74 -15.44
N VAL A 119 2.38 -5.77 -14.96
CA VAL A 119 2.69 -4.52 -15.67
C VAL A 119 4.18 -4.25 -15.67
N ARG A 120 4.64 -3.45 -16.63
CA ARG A 120 6.04 -3.07 -16.73
C ARG A 120 6.48 -2.18 -15.55
N CYS A 121 7.61 -2.50 -14.93
CA CYS A 121 8.15 -1.73 -13.80
C CYS A 121 8.41 -0.26 -14.14
N ASP A 122 8.92 0.04 -15.33
CA ASP A 122 9.22 1.42 -15.73
C ASP A 122 7.95 2.28 -15.88
N VAL A 123 6.87 1.67 -16.39
CA VAL A 123 5.55 2.32 -16.47
C VAL A 123 4.96 2.48 -15.06
N LEU A 124 5.10 1.49 -14.18
CA LEU A 124 4.63 1.58 -12.80
C LEU A 124 5.38 2.69 -12.03
N ILE A 125 6.70 2.77 -12.14
CA ILE A 125 7.49 3.86 -11.55
C ILE A 125 7.05 5.22 -12.11
N SER A 126 6.90 5.34 -13.43
CA SER A 126 6.41 6.58 -14.06
C SER A 126 5.01 6.96 -13.57
N THR A 127 4.14 5.97 -13.33
CA THR A 127 2.80 6.18 -12.78
C THR A 127 2.88 6.73 -11.36
N LEU A 128 3.72 6.11 -10.50
CA LEU A 128 3.93 6.56 -9.12
C LEU A 128 4.47 7.99 -9.06
N THR A 129 5.44 8.33 -9.91
CA THR A 129 5.96 9.71 -10.00
C THR A 129 4.85 10.70 -10.32
N LYS A 130 3.98 10.37 -11.28
CA LYS A 130 2.90 11.26 -11.70
C LYS A 130 1.81 11.40 -10.63
N LEU A 131 1.54 10.34 -9.86
CA LEU A 131 0.62 10.39 -8.72
C LEU A 131 1.18 11.25 -7.58
N ASP A 132 2.48 11.15 -7.31
CA ASP A 132 3.20 11.98 -6.33
C ASP A 132 3.09 13.48 -6.68
N GLU A 133 3.35 13.83 -7.96
CA GLU A 133 3.16 15.19 -8.48
C GLU A 133 1.71 15.69 -8.35
N MET A 134 0.73 14.81 -8.60
CA MET A 134 -0.69 15.14 -8.47
C MET A 134 -1.10 15.38 -7.02
N GLN A 135 -0.51 14.64 -6.08
CA GLN A 135 -0.76 14.76 -4.65
C GLN A 135 -0.09 16.01 -4.07
N ASP A 136 1.15 16.30 -4.45
CA ASP A 136 1.82 17.54 -4.09
C ASP A 136 1.04 18.77 -4.56
N ALA A 137 0.47 18.72 -5.77
CA ALA A 137 -0.37 19.78 -6.31
C ALA A 137 -1.71 19.95 -5.59
N SER A 138 -2.24 18.90 -4.92
CA SER A 138 -3.47 19.01 -4.14
C SER A 138 -3.24 19.52 -2.70
N GLY A 139 -1.98 19.52 -2.23
CA GLY A 139 -1.62 19.88 -0.86
C GLY A 139 -1.98 18.81 0.18
N GLU A 140 -2.37 17.62 -0.26
CA GLU A 140 -2.71 16.49 0.62
C GLU A 140 -1.46 15.66 0.92
N SER A 141 -0.81 15.89 2.07
CA SER A 141 0.23 14.98 2.54
C SER A 141 -0.40 13.72 3.13
N SER A 142 -0.14 12.55 2.51
CA SER A 142 -0.50 11.26 3.12
C SER A 142 0.74 10.54 3.62
N LEU A 143 0.92 10.53 4.94
CA LEU A 143 1.92 9.70 5.63
C LEU A 143 1.60 8.20 5.56
N THR A 144 0.50 7.78 4.90
CA THR A 144 0.10 6.37 4.81
C THR A 144 0.81 5.63 3.68
N HIS A 145 1.33 6.33 2.67
CA HIS A 145 2.08 5.73 1.57
C HIS A 145 3.60 5.91 1.76
N PRO A 146 4.42 4.92 1.34
CA PRO A 146 5.86 5.05 1.35
C PRO A 146 6.34 6.09 0.34
N PRO A 147 7.48 6.75 0.59
CA PRO A 147 8.01 7.75 -0.32
C PRO A 147 8.38 7.13 -1.67
N LEU A 148 8.27 7.92 -2.75
CA LEU A 148 8.52 7.48 -4.13
C LEU A 148 9.87 6.78 -4.32
N TRP A 149 10.93 7.26 -3.67
CA TRP A 149 12.27 6.67 -3.77
C TRP A 149 12.30 5.23 -3.26
N LEU A 150 11.53 4.91 -2.21
CA LEU A 150 11.50 3.57 -1.62
C LEU A 150 10.76 2.60 -2.55
N ARG A 151 9.59 3.00 -3.05
CA ARG A 151 8.81 2.19 -4.02
C ARG A 151 9.61 1.95 -5.30
N SER A 152 10.27 2.98 -5.82
CA SER A 152 11.12 2.89 -7.02
C SER A 152 12.32 1.97 -6.81
N TRP A 153 12.96 2.05 -5.64
CA TRP A 153 14.06 1.17 -5.28
C TRP A 153 13.61 -0.30 -5.24
N VAL A 154 12.47 -0.58 -4.61
CA VAL A 154 11.88 -1.93 -4.55
C VAL A 154 11.61 -2.48 -5.94
N LEU A 155 10.93 -1.70 -6.80
CA LEU A 155 10.59 -2.14 -8.16
C LEU A 155 11.82 -2.39 -9.04
N THR A 156 12.89 -1.61 -8.84
CA THR A 156 14.13 -1.74 -9.61
C THR A 156 14.98 -2.92 -9.15
N ASN A 157 15.04 -3.19 -7.84
CA ASN A 157 16.00 -4.13 -7.26
C ASN A 157 15.41 -5.49 -6.88
N LEU A 158 14.10 -5.57 -6.64
CA LEU A 158 13.45 -6.77 -6.10
C LEU A 158 12.48 -7.43 -7.07
N THR A 159 12.19 -6.82 -8.21
CA THR A 159 11.39 -7.50 -9.25
C THR A 159 12.27 -8.51 -9.96
N PRO A 160 11.90 -9.81 -10.02
CA PRO A 160 12.65 -10.78 -10.79
C PRO A 160 12.67 -10.38 -12.28
N PRO A 161 13.78 -10.58 -13.00
CA PRO A 161 13.79 -10.32 -14.43
C PRO A 161 12.71 -11.15 -15.11
N ALA A 162 11.99 -10.55 -16.06
CA ALA A 162 10.97 -11.25 -16.83
C ALA A 162 11.57 -12.55 -17.38
N VAL A 163 10.90 -13.68 -17.12
CA VAL A 163 11.27 -14.96 -17.72
C VAL A 163 11.10 -14.79 -19.23
N VAL A 164 12.21 -14.60 -19.94
CA VAL A 164 12.23 -14.60 -21.39
C VAL A 164 11.90 -16.03 -21.82
N ASP A 165 10.69 -16.21 -22.33
CA ASP A 165 10.24 -17.48 -22.90
C ASP A 165 11.10 -17.80 -24.13
N THR A 166 12.11 -18.65 -23.95
CA THR A 166 13.03 -19.09 -25.02
C THR A 166 12.46 -20.22 -25.89
N SER A 167 11.16 -20.48 -25.81
CA SER A 167 10.54 -21.65 -26.45
C SER A 167 10.28 -21.53 -27.96
N SER A 168 10.64 -20.43 -28.63
CA SER A 168 10.36 -20.21 -30.07
C SER A 168 11.59 -20.15 -30.98
N GLN A 169 12.58 -21.04 -30.77
CA GLN A 169 13.66 -21.27 -31.75
C GLN A 169 13.99 -22.77 -31.93
N THR A 170 13.03 -23.59 -32.37
CA THR A 170 13.35 -24.80 -33.15
C THR A 170 12.17 -25.13 -34.06
N HIS A 171 12.23 -24.70 -35.33
CA HIS A 171 11.69 -25.40 -36.51
C HIS A 171 11.99 -24.55 -37.75
N GLY A 172 13.20 -24.75 -38.31
CA GLY A 172 13.47 -24.39 -39.70
C GLY A 172 12.96 -25.51 -40.62
N PRO A 173 12.42 -25.18 -41.81
CA PRO A 173 11.81 -26.17 -42.69
C PRO A 173 12.87 -27.06 -43.35
N SER A 174 12.52 -28.33 -43.52
CA SER A 174 13.23 -29.31 -44.37
C SER A 174 12.90 -29.11 -45.85
#